data_AF-A0A660QF80-F1
#
_entry.id   AF-A0A660QF80-F1
#
_cell.length_a   1.000
_cell.length_b   1.000
_cell.length_c   1.000
_cell.angle_alpha   90.00
_cell.angle_beta   90.00
_cell.angle_gamma   90.00
#
_symmetry.space_group_name_H-M   'P 1'
#
loop_
_entity.id
_entity.type
_entity.pdbx_description
1 polymer ?
#
loop_
_entity_poly.entity_id
_entity_poly.type
_entity_poly.pdbx_seq_one_letter_code
_entity_poly.pdbx_strand_id
1 'polypeptide(L)'
;MRNALLAISLIAVFAFFLYVAVNPGDFGGNTGDHLIFGEPKYSDMDDYFIHNGQNQTGANNIVTSIVFDYRGFDTLGEASVLFTAVLGVGVALRLLRRDKNDE
;
A
#
# COMPACT_ATOMS: atom_id res chain seq x y z
N MET A 1 25.25 -0.88 -22.64
CA MET A 1 23.99 -0.30 -23.16
C MET A 1 22.77 -0.64 -22.30
N ARG A 2 22.51 -1.90 -21.92
CA ARG A 2 21.38 -2.28 -21.05
C ARG A 2 21.26 -1.50 -19.74
N ASN A 3 22.33 -1.37 -18.96
CA ASN A 3 22.28 -0.64 -17.68
C ASN A 3 22.02 0.87 -17.86
N ALA A 4 22.51 1.45 -18.97
CA ALA A 4 22.22 2.83 -19.33
C ALA A 4 20.74 3.00 -19.71
N LEU A 5 20.16 2.06 -20.46
CA LEU A 5 18.74 2.07 -20.80
C LEU A 5 17.85 1.93 -19.55
N LEU A 6 18.22 1.08 -18.60
CA LEU A 6 17.50 0.93 -17.33
C LEU A 6 17.57 2.21 -16.48
N ALA A 7 18.74 2.84 -16.41
CA ALA A 7 18.89 4.10 -15.70
C ALA A 7 18.04 5.21 -16.33
N ILE A 8 18.03 5.31 -17.67
CA ILE A 8 17.19 6.27 -18.40
C ILE A 8 15.71 6.00 -18.15
N SER A 9 15.26 4.73 -18.15
CA SER A 9 13.85 4.42 -17.89
C SER A 9 13.45 4.78 -16.46
N LEU A 10 14.31 4.52 -15.47
CA LEU A 10 14.04 4.89 -14.07
C LEU A 10 13.92 6.40 -13.91
N ILE A 11 14.84 7.16 -14.53
CA ILE A 11 14.82 8.63 -14.51
C ILE A 11 13.55 9.15 -15.18
N ALA A 12 13.15 8.57 -16.32
CA ALA A 12 11.93 8.96 -17.02
C ALA A 12 10.67 8.70 -16.17
N VAL A 13 10.58 7.54 -15.51
CA VAL A 13 9.45 7.20 -14.62
C VAL A 13 9.42 8.14 -13.41
N PHE A 14 10.58 8.40 -12.78
CA PHE A 14 10.67 9.32 -11.66
C PHE A 14 10.28 10.75 -12.06
N ALA A 15 10.80 11.23 -13.19
CA ALA A 15 10.46 12.54 -13.73
C ALA A 15 8.96 12.65 -14.07
N PHE A 16 8.35 11.57 -14.59
CA PHE A 16 6.92 11.50 -14.82
C PHE A 16 6.12 11.65 -13.51
N PHE A 17 6.44 10.87 -12.47
CA PHE A 17 5.75 11.01 -11.19
C PHE A 17 5.95 12.39 -10.55
N LEU A 18 7.16 12.95 -10.66
CA LEU A 18 7.44 14.30 -10.18
C LEU A 18 6.62 15.34 -10.94
N TYR A 19 6.52 15.20 -12.26
CA TYR A 19 5.72 16.08 -13.11
C TYR A 19 4.22 16.02 -12.74
N VAL A 20 3.68 14.81 -12.55
CA VAL A 20 2.29 14.61 -12.11
C VAL A 20 2.06 15.23 -10.72
N ALA A 21 3.02 15.08 -9.80
CA ALA A 21 2.92 15.64 -8.46
C ALA A 21 2.93 17.17 -8.44
N VAL A 22 3.70 17.82 -9.34
CA VAL A 22 3.78 19.28 -9.45
C VAL A 22 2.62 19.86 -10.26
N ASN A 23 2.13 19.14 -11.27
CA ASN A 23 1.08 19.58 -12.19
C ASN A 23 -0.13 18.63 -12.18
N PRO A 24 -0.83 18.48 -11.04
CA PRO A 24 -2.02 17.63 -10.97
C PRO A 24 -3.14 18.11 -11.91
N GLY A 25 -3.14 19.40 -12.25
CA GLY A 25 -4.04 20.04 -13.21
C GLY A 25 -4.08 19.38 -14.59
N ASP A 26 -2.92 18.93 -15.08
CA ASP A 26 -2.78 18.37 -16.43
C ASP A 26 -3.40 16.96 -16.56
N PHE A 27 -3.70 16.31 -15.43
CA PHE A 27 -4.26 14.97 -15.36
C PHE A 27 -5.67 14.94 -14.76
N GLY A 28 -6.39 16.06 -14.82
CA GLY A 28 -7.77 16.17 -14.35
C GLY A 28 -7.92 16.49 -12.86
N GLY A 29 -6.83 16.82 -12.15
CA GLY A 29 -6.92 17.53 -10.87
C GLY A 29 -7.32 18.99 -11.09
N ASN A 30 -7.88 19.68 -10.09
CA ASN A 30 -8.09 21.12 -10.23
C ASN A 30 -6.81 21.86 -9.86
N THR A 31 -6.45 22.89 -10.60
CA THR A 31 -5.21 23.68 -10.40
C THR A 31 -5.16 24.41 -9.05
N GLY A 32 -6.28 24.49 -8.31
CA GLY A 32 -6.36 24.98 -6.93
C GLY A 32 -6.41 23.90 -5.84
N ASP A 33 -6.35 22.61 -6.21
CA ASP A 33 -6.35 21.46 -5.28
C ASP A 33 -4.96 21.23 -4.69
N HIS A 34 -4.41 22.24 -4.03
CA HIS A 34 -3.31 21.98 -3.12
C HIS A 34 -3.88 21.14 -1.97
N LEU A 35 -3.43 19.90 -1.81
CA LEU A 35 -3.75 19.09 -0.64
C LEU A 35 -3.18 19.80 0.59
N ILE A 36 -3.99 20.61 1.25
CA ILE A 36 -3.62 21.26 2.51
C ILE A 36 -3.61 20.17 3.57
N PHE A 37 -2.48 20.02 4.25
CA PHE A 37 -2.35 19.05 5.32
C PHE A 37 -3.42 19.33 6.40
N GLY A 38 -4.25 18.34 6.69
CA GLY A 38 -5.35 18.44 7.67
C GLY A 38 -6.70 18.86 7.10
N GLU A 39 -6.80 19.19 5.81
CA GLU A 39 -8.07 19.56 5.15
C GLU A 39 -8.33 18.64 3.95
N PRO A 40 -8.84 17.42 4.17
CA PRO A 40 -9.18 16.52 3.08
C PRO A 40 -10.31 17.11 2.23
N LYS A 41 -10.10 17.14 0.91
CA LYS A 41 -11.10 17.64 -0.06
C LYS A 41 -12.39 16.81 -0.08
N TYR A 42 -12.28 15.50 0.20
CA TYR A 42 -13.39 14.55 0.26
C TYR A 42 -13.35 13.83 1.60
N SER A 43 -14.16 14.26 2.56
CA SER A 43 -14.19 13.69 3.92
C SER A 43 -15.40 12.79 4.19
N ASP A 44 -16.37 12.68 3.29
CA ASP A 44 -17.65 11.99 3.57
C ASP A 44 -17.45 10.56 4.12
N MET A 45 -16.48 9.82 3.57
CA MET A 45 -16.12 8.47 4.02
C MET A 45 -15.46 8.51 5.41
N ASP A 46 -14.50 9.41 5.60
CA ASP A 46 -13.76 9.56 6.86
C ASP A 46 -14.73 9.95 7.99
N ASP A 47 -15.59 10.93 7.72
CA ASP A 47 -16.64 11.40 8.62
C ASP A 47 -17.61 10.26 8.97
N TYR A 48 -18.04 9.47 7.98
CA TYR A 48 -18.91 8.32 8.23
C TYR A 48 -18.27 7.33 9.21
N PHE A 49 -17.01 6.96 8.99
CA PHE A 49 -16.31 6.04 9.88
C PHE A 49 -16.13 6.65 11.28
N ILE A 50 -15.70 7.90 11.39
CA ILE A 50 -15.54 8.58 12.69
C ILE A 50 -16.84 8.57 13.50
N HIS A 51 -17.98 8.85 12.87
CA HIS A 51 -19.27 8.92 13.56
C HIS A 51 -19.88 7.55 13.89
N ASN A 52 -19.66 6.53 13.05
CA ASN A 52 -20.36 5.25 13.16
C ASN A 52 -19.47 4.09 13.64
N GLY A 53 -18.15 4.22 13.55
CA GLY A 53 -17.19 3.13 13.76
C GLY A 53 -17.34 2.45 15.11
N GLN A 54 -17.41 3.22 16.19
CA GLN A 54 -17.58 2.65 17.54
C GLN A 54 -18.90 1.88 17.68
N ASN A 55 -20.01 2.39 17.13
CA ASN A 55 -21.31 1.75 17.23
C ASN A 55 -21.41 0.50 16.35
N GLN A 56 -20.76 0.48 15.19
CA GLN A 56 -20.81 -0.63 14.24
C GLN A 56 -19.83 -1.75 14.56
N THR A 57 -18.66 -1.42 15.12
CA THR A 57 -17.56 -2.37 15.35
C THR A 57 -17.32 -2.68 16.83
N GLY A 58 -17.77 -1.81 17.74
CA GLY A 58 -17.48 -1.91 19.17
C GLY A 58 -16.05 -1.49 19.55
N ALA A 59 -15.21 -1.10 18.59
CA ALA A 59 -13.85 -0.65 18.84
C ALA A 59 -13.79 0.88 19.01
N ASN A 60 -13.10 1.32 20.06
CA ASN A 60 -12.88 2.75 20.33
C ASN A 60 -11.81 3.37 19.41
N ASN A 61 -10.93 2.55 18.82
CA ASN A 61 -9.89 3.01 17.91
C ASN A 61 -10.38 2.87 16.47
N ILE A 62 -10.62 4.02 15.83
CA ILE A 62 -11.17 4.04 14.47
C ILE A 62 -10.25 3.39 13.43
N VAL A 63 -8.93 3.50 13.61
CA VAL A 63 -7.96 2.89 12.69
C VAL A 63 -8.08 1.37 12.77
N THR A 64 -8.28 0.82 13.97
CA THR A 64 -8.45 -0.63 14.18
C THR A 64 -9.79 -1.11 13.63
N SER A 65 -10.87 -0.36 13.84
CA SER A 65 -12.18 -0.63 13.21
C SER A 65 -12.08 -0.70 11.68
N ILE A 66 -11.31 0.20 11.06
CA ILE A 66 -11.15 0.20 9.60
C ILE A 66 -10.37 -1.02 9.15
N VAL A 67 -9.18 -1.28 9.72
CA VAL A 67 -8.28 -2.33 9.24
C VAL A 67 -8.83 -3.73 9.51
N PHE A 68 -9.52 -3.96 10.63
CA PHE A 68 -9.99 -5.30 11.00
C PHE A 68 -11.46 -5.58 10.70
N ASP A 69 -12.35 -4.58 10.77
CA ASP A 69 -13.78 -4.81 10.53
C ASP A 69 -14.19 -4.36 9.13
N TYR A 70 -14.13 -3.05 8.82
CA TYR A 70 -14.59 -2.54 7.52
C TYR A 70 -13.78 -3.07 6.34
N ARG A 71 -12.45 -3.17 6.50
CA ARG A 71 -11.50 -3.63 5.49
C ARG A 71 -10.73 -4.88 5.93
N GLY A 72 -11.36 -5.72 6.76
CA GLY A 72 -10.77 -6.95 7.25
C GLY A 72 -10.30 -7.92 6.16
N PHE A 73 -10.93 -7.88 4.96
CA PHE A 73 -10.52 -8.70 3.84
C PHE A 73 -9.14 -8.34 3.29
N ASP A 74 -8.78 -7.04 3.27
CA ASP A 74 -7.45 -6.59 2.84
C ASP A 74 -6.39 -7.10 3.82
N THR A 75 -6.66 -7.00 5.13
CA THR A 75 -5.80 -7.51 6.21
C THR A 75 -5.65 -9.03 6.20
N LEU A 76 -6.72 -9.77 5.87
CA LEU A 76 -6.65 -11.22 5.64
C LEU A 76 -5.73 -11.55 4.45
N GLY A 77 -5.76 -10.72 3.40
CA GLY A 77 -4.84 -10.78 2.27
C GLY A 77 -3.39 -10.58 2.70
N GLU A 78 -3.10 -9.52 3.47
CA GLU A 78 -1.76 -9.26 4.03
C GLU A 78 -1.25 -10.43 4.87
N ALA A 79 -2.08 -10.98 5.75
CA ALA A 79 -1.75 -12.16 6.55
C ALA A 79 -1.44 -13.38 5.67
N SER A 80 -2.20 -13.59 4.60
CA SER A 80 -1.99 -14.69 3.65
C SER A 80 -0.69 -14.54 2.87
N VAL A 81 -0.34 -13.32 2.45
CA VAL A 81 0.93 -13.01 1.78
C VAL A 81 2.11 -13.28 2.71
N LEU A 82 2.07 -12.78 3.95
CA LEU A 82 3.12 -13.00 4.94
C LEU A 82 3.27 -14.49 5.28
N PHE A 83 2.15 -15.19 5.48
CA PHE A 83 2.15 -16.63 5.72
C PHE A 83 2.82 -17.41 4.58
N THR A 84 2.43 -17.09 3.33
CA THR A 84 3.00 -17.72 2.14
C THR A 84 4.49 -17.42 1.99
N ALA A 85 4.93 -16.19 2.29
CA ALA A 85 6.33 -15.80 2.26
C ALA A 85 7.17 -16.61 3.27
N VAL A 86 6.71 -16.72 4.52
CA VAL A 86 7.39 -17.50 5.56
C VAL A 86 7.47 -18.98 5.17
N LEU A 87 6.37 -19.57 4.68
CA LEU A 87 6.37 -20.95 4.19
C LEU A 87 7.32 -21.14 3.02
N GLY A 88 7.32 -20.23 2.05
CA GLY A 88 8.19 -20.28 0.87
C GLY A 88 9.66 -20.28 1.26
N VAL A 89 10.07 -19.38 2.17
CA VAL A 89 11.44 -19.34 2.70
C VAL A 89 11.76 -20.63 3.48
N GLY A 90 10.84 -21.10 4.33
CA GLY A 90 11.03 -22.32 5.10
C GLY A 90 11.25 -23.57 4.22
N VAL A 91 10.49 -23.70 3.13
CA VAL A 91 10.66 -24.77 2.14
C VAL A 91 11.99 -24.63 1.42
N ALA A 92 12.35 -23.43 0.95
CA ALA A 92 13.62 -23.19 0.26
C ALA A 92 14.83 -23.58 1.13
N LEU A 93 14.84 -23.17 2.40
CA LEU A 93 15.90 -23.51 3.35
C LEU A 93 15.98 -25.02 3.62
N ARG A 94 14.83 -25.71 3.69
CA ARG A 94 14.79 -27.17 3.87
C ARG A 94 15.39 -27.91 2.67
N LEU A 95 15.10 -27.45 1.45
CA LEU A 95 15.65 -28.03 0.23
C LEU A 95 17.15 -27.83 0.14
N LEU A 96 17.65 -26.62 0.40
CA LEU A 96 19.09 -26.31 0.43
C LEU A 96 19.87 -27.16 1.43
N ARG A 97 19.28 -27.46 2.60
CA ARG A 97 19.92 -28.33 3.61
C ARG A 97 20.00 -29.78 3.17
N ARG A 98 19.04 -30.29 2.39
CA ARG A 98 19.07 -31.68 1.90
C ARG A 98 20.19 -31.88 0.88
N ASP A 99 20.29 -30.96 -0.07
CA ASP A 99 21.33 -30.98 -1.11
C ASP A 99 22.74 -31.07 -0.50
N LYS A 100 23.01 -30.27 0.55
CA LYS A 100 24.28 -30.29 1.28
C LYS A 100 24.58 -31.59 2.06
N ASN A 101 23.55 -32.35 2.44
CA ASN A 101 23.72 -33.62 3.15
C ASN A 101 23.86 -34.81 2.18
N ASP A 102 23.44 -34.62 0.93
CA ASP A 102 23.50 -35.63 -0.13
C ASP A 102 24.83 -35.53 -0.93
N GLU A 103 25.60 -34.44 -0.75
CA GLU A 103 27.04 -34.29 -1.08
C GLU A 103 27.97 -34.82 0.05
#